data_AF-A0A540VB74-F1
#
_entry.id   AF-A0A540VB74-F1
#
_cell.length_a   1.000
_cell.length_b   1.000
_cell.length_c   1.000
_cell.angle_alpha   90.00
_cell.angle_beta   90.00
_cell.angle_gamma   90.00
#
_symmetry.space_group_name_H-M   'P 1'
#
loop_
_entity.id
_entity.type
_entity.pdbx_description
1 polymer ?
#
loop_
_entity_poly.entity_id
_entity_poly.type
_entity_poly.pdbx_seq_one_letter_code
_entity_poly.pdbx_strand_id
1 'polypeptide(L)'
;MATYQPVPAAERTLQLLEHLAAAPDGLSAGELERRLGIPRSALYGLLNTLRQRGYVEQPVPRGPYLPGPRLAVLAAPAGPHTLAALFTAETGRAFPETVVLMVLDGDEAVVVAEAPANHTVRAVYPVGLRLPAGRCAGGQVLLAGRSAGDSLTQVHREAAAQHRRADVVELAVPICADGIHADAALVLVTPAFRWHEERRDALLFQLRATAARISHRLGAVAYHPYGGSGSTSPGQSIPLEAEERDHFLAGPWAARLACVRPDGQPHVVPVWYEWREGAFWIAAWPDSRWARYVAANAHVALTVDEPWPPLRRVLARGPAEAFSDADAGLFQRISARYLGPAGGAPQSTAGWRAFRIVPHHLSAWRQP
;
A
#
# COMPACT_ATOMS: atom_id res chain seq x y z
N MET A 1 2.85 26.79 -2.74
CA MET A 1 1.96 25.61 -2.78
C MET A 1 0.80 25.88 -1.83
N ALA A 2 -0.45 25.81 -2.31
CA ALA A 2 -1.61 26.06 -1.45
C ALA A 2 -1.74 24.94 -0.41
N THR A 3 -1.81 25.30 0.87
CA THR A 3 -2.03 24.37 1.97
C THR A 3 -3.45 23.80 1.86
N TYR A 4 -3.58 22.47 1.79
CA TYR A 4 -4.88 21.79 1.81
C TYR A 4 -5.66 22.18 3.07
N GLN A 5 -6.80 22.86 2.91
CA GLN A 5 -7.77 23.13 3.97
C GLN A 5 -8.96 22.19 3.80
N PRO A 6 -9.12 21.16 4.66
CA PRO A 6 -10.24 20.23 4.54
C PRO A 6 -11.57 20.96 4.83
N VAL A 7 -12.60 20.65 4.05
CA VAL A 7 -13.98 21.10 4.28
C VAL A 7 -14.71 19.99 5.06
N PRO A 8 -14.94 20.12 6.38
CA PRO A 8 -15.32 18.97 7.22
C PRO A 8 -16.63 18.30 6.82
N ALA A 9 -17.59 19.07 6.30
CA ALA A 9 -18.86 18.51 5.85
C ALA A 9 -18.70 17.64 4.58
N ALA A 10 -17.84 18.05 3.66
CA ALA A 10 -17.54 17.28 2.44
C ALA A 10 -16.81 15.98 2.81
N GLU A 11 -15.80 16.05 3.66
CA GLU A 11 -15.01 14.89 4.10
C GLU A 11 -15.89 13.85 4.80
N ARG A 12 -16.75 14.27 5.73
CA ARG A 12 -17.70 13.36 6.42
C ARG A 12 -18.72 12.74 5.48
N THR A 13 -19.15 13.49 4.45
CA THR A 13 -20.08 12.97 3.44
C THR A 13 -19.43 11.86 2.63
N LEU A 14 -18.18 12.06 2.20
CA LEU A 14 -17.41 11.07 1.45
C LEU A 14 -17.14 9.82 2.29
N GLN A 15 -16.67 9.98 3.53
CA GLN A 15 -16.43 8.85 4.45
C GLN A 15 -17.70 8.03 4.73
N LEU A 16 -18.87 8.69 4.86
CA LEU A 16 -20.14 8.00 5.03
C LEU A 16 -20.47 7.15 3.79
N LEU A 17 -20.32 7.71 2.59
CA LEU A 17 -20.56 6.98 1.34
C LEU A 17 -19.58 5.82 1.14
N GLU A 18 -18.30 6.00 1.47
CA GLU A 18 -17.26 4.95 1.44
C GLU A 18 -17.61 3.80 2.40
N HIS A 19 -18.06 4.10 3.63
CA HIS A 19 -18.49 3.08 4.58
C HIS A 19 -19.71 2.29 4.12
N LEU A 20 -20.68 2.96 3.48
CA LEU A 20 -21.86 2.28 2.92
C LEU A 20 -21.50 1.46 1.68
N ALA A 21 -20.62 1.96 0.80
CA ALA A 21 -20.17 1.22 -0.37
C ALA A 21 -19.43 -0.07 0.01
N ALA A 22 -18.69 -0.07 1.12
CA ALA A 22 -18.01 -1.24 1.65
C ALA A 22 -18.91 -2.21 2.45
N ALA A 23 -20.20 -1.89 2.64
CA ALA A 23 -21.14 -2.67 3.44
C ALA A 23 -22.40 -3.01 2.62
N PRO A 24 -22.38 -4.08 1.80
CA PRO A 24 -23.48 -4.42 0.90
C PRO A 24 -24.82 -4.71 1.62
N ASP A 25 -24.76 -5.23 2.84
CA ASP A 25 -25.95 -5.45 3.69
C ASP A 25 -26.44 -4.19 4.42
N GLY A 26 -25.72 -3.07 4.25
CA GLY A 26 -25.97 -1.79 4.90
C GLY A 26 -25.42 -1.67 6.32
N LEU A 27 -25.54 -0.46 6.89
CA LEU A 27 -25.07 -0.14 8.24
C LEU A 27 -26.16 0.54 9.06
N SER A 28 -26.25 0.21 10.35
CA SER A 28 -27.12 0.93 11.28
C SER A 28 -26.59 2.34 11.59
N ALA A 29 -27.46 3.23 12.05
CA ALA A 29 -27.06 4.58 12.46
C ALA A 29 -25.99 4.56 13.57
N GLY A 30 -26.07 3.60 14.50
CA GLY A 30 -25.09 3.47 15.59
C GLY A 30 -23.73 2.97 15.13
N GLU A 31 -23.68 2.14 14.09
CA GLU A 31 -22.42 1.74 13.46
C GLU A 31 -21.76 2.89 12.72
N LEU A 32 -22.55 3.64 11.93
CA LEU A 32 -22.07 4.83 11.25
C LEU A 32 -21.58 5.90 12.23
N GLU A 33 -22.29 6.11 13.35
CA GLU A 33 -21.88 7.04 14.42
C GLU A 33 -20.52 6.65 15.01
N ARG A 34 -20.30 5.37 15.33
CA ARG A 34 -19.02 4.86 15.83
C ARG A 34 -17.89 4.98 14.82
N ARG A 35 -18.15 4.66 13.54
CA ARG A 35 -17.13 4.67 12.49
C ARG A 35 -16.70 6.09 12.10
N LEU A 36 -17.65 7.01 11.98
CA LEU A 36 -17.39 8.39 11.58
C LEU A 36 -16.92 9.29 12.74
N GLY A 37 -17.22 8.91 13.98
CA GLY A 37 -16.84 9.70 15.17
C GLY A 37 -17.48 11.10 15.21
N ILE A 38 -18.69 11.24 14.63
CA ILE A 38 -19.41 12.53 14.55
C ILE A 38 -20.64 12.57 15.47
N PRO A 39 -21.08 13.76 15.90
CA PRO A 39 -22.31 13.90 16.67
C PRO A 39 -23.54 13.36 15.93
N ARG A 40 -24.44 12.72 16.67
CA ARG A 40 -25.69 12.13 16.17
C ARG A 40 -26.50 13.07 15.27
N SER A 41 -26.64 14.35 15.65
CA SER A 41 -27.36 15.35 14.87
C SER A 41 -26.73 15.60 13.49
N ALA A 42 -25.39 15.63 13.41
CA ALA A 42 -24.68 15.79 12.15
C ALA A 42 -24.84 14.55 11.24
N LEU A 43 -24.75 13.35 11.83
CA LEU A 43 -24.98 12.09 11.09
C LEU A 43 -26.37 12.05 10.47
N TYR A 44 -27.42 12.33 11.24
CA TYR A 44 -28.79 12.34 10.71
C TYR A 44 -29.02 13.44 9.67
N GLY A 45 -28.36 14.59 9.80
CA GLY A 45 -28.38 15.63 8.77
C GLY A 45 -27.78 15.16 7.43
N LEU A 46 -26.64 14.47 7.48
CA LEU A 46 -26.01 13.87 6.29
C LEU A 46 -26.88 12.76 5.69
N LEU A 47 -27.34 11.81 6.50
CA LEU A 47 -28.18 10.69 6.07
C LEU A 47 -29.47 11.16 5.41
N ASN A 48 -30.15 12.15 6.01
CA ASN A 48 -31.37 12.70 5.43
C ASN A 48 -31.10 13.40 4.09
N THR A 49 -30.01 14.17 4.01
CA THR A 49 -29.61 14.85 2.75
C THR A 49 -29.30 13.84 1.65
N LEU A 50 -28.47 12.84 1.94
CA LEU A 50 -28.09 11.81 0.97
C LEU A 50 -29.26 10.93 0.55
N ARG A 51 -30.19 10.65 1.48
CA ARG A 51 -31.42 9.92 1.18
C ARG A 51 -32.35 10.71 0.26
N GLN A 52 -32.57 12.00 0.54
CA GLN A 52 -33.35 12.88 -0.34
C GLN A 52 -32.71 13.03 -1.74
N ARG A 53 -31.38 12.94 -1.82
CA ARG A 53 -30.65 13.01 -3.09
C ARG A 53 -30.60 11.67 -3.82
N GLY A 54 -30.93 10.55 -3.18
CA GLY A 54 -30.91 9.20 -3.76
C GLY A 54 -29.55 8.49 -3.74
N TYR A 55 -28.60 8.96 -2.93
CA TYR A 55 -27.29 8.32 -2.72
C TYR A 55 -27.30 7.27 -1.60
N VAL A 56 -28.28 7.35 -0.70
CA VAL A 56 -28.48 6.42 0.41
C VAL A 56 -29.95 6.05 0.44
N GLU A 57 -30.27 4.83 0.83
CA GLU A 57 -31.64 4.39 1.07
C GLU A 57 -31.78 3.71 2.43
N GLN A 58 -33.02 3.64 2.91
CA GLN A 58 -33.36 2.94 4.14
C GLN A 58 -34.70 2.23 3.89
N PRO A 59 -34.67 0.98 3.38
CA PRO A 59 -35.86 0.29 2.90
C PRO A 59 -36.93 0.07 3.97
N VAL A 60 -36.51 -0.12 5.22
CA VAL A 60 -37.41 -0.29 6.37
C VAL A 60 -37.17 0.79 7.43
N PRO A 61 -38.22 1.33 8.07
CA PRO A 61 -38.06 2.33 9.12
C PRO A 61 -37.13 1.83 10.24
N ARG A 62 -36.13 2.64 10.60
CA ARG A 62 -35.08 2.29 11.60
C ARG A 62 -34.21 1.09 11.22
N GLY A 63 -34.29 0.60 9.99
CA GLY A 63 -33.40 -0.43 9.45
C GLY A 63 -32.01 0.09 9.08
N PRO A 64 -31.17 -0.79 8.52
CA PRO A 64 -29.86 -0.39 8.00
C PRO A 64 -30.01 0.61 6.84
N TYR A 65 -29.04 1.49 6.72
CA TYR A 65 -28.86 2.34 5.55
C TYR A 65 -28.05 1.60 4.51
N LEU A 66 -28.47 1.66 3.26
CA LEU A 66 -27.80 1.02 2.12
C LEU A 66 -27.36 2.07 1.08
N PRO A 67 -26.39 1.72 0.21
CA PRO A 67 -26.14 2.46 -1.02
C PRO A 67 -27.41 2.69 -1.83
N GLY A 68 -27.71 3.95 -2.16
CA GLY A 68 -28.80 4.28 -3.06
C GLY A 68 -28.41 4.13 -4.54
N PRO A 69 -29.39 4.09 -5.47
CA PRO A 69 -29.13 3.84 -6.89
C PRO A 69 -28.21 4.86 -7.56
N ARG A 70 -28.18 6.12 -7.10
CA ARG A 70 -27.25 7.12 -7.65
C ARG A 70 -25.80 6.87 -7.25
N LEU A 71 -25.56 6.25 -6.10
CA LEU A 71 -24.22 5.88 -5.69
C LEU A 71 -23.72 4.72 -6.55
N ALA A 72 -24.57 3.74 -6.83
CA ALA A 72 -24.24 2.61 -7.71
C ALA A 72 -23.83 3.05 -9.13
N VAL A 73 -24.52 4.06 -9.69
CA VAL A 73 -24.18 4.63 -11.00
C VAL A 73 -22.82 5.33 -11.00
N LEU A 74 -22.44 5.97 -9.88
CA LEU A 74 -21.13 6.63 -9.75
C LEU A 74 -19.99 5.64 -9.54
N ALA A 75 -20.27 4.47 -8.96
CA ALA A 75 -19.30 3.40 -8.72
C ALA A 75 -18.94 2.62 -10.00
N ALA A 76 -19.07 3.23 -11.18
CA ALA A 76 -18.72 2.60 -12.45
C ALA A 76 -17.24 2.18 -12.42
N PRO A 77 -16.90 0.96 -12.91
CA PRO A 77 -15.53 0.51 -12.99
C PRO A 77 -14.67 1.54 -13.73
N ALA A 78 -13.43 1.70 -13.29
CA ALA A 78 -12.51 2.59 -13.98
C ALA A 78 -12.33 2.13 -15.43
N GLY A 79 -12.69 2.99 -16.38
CA GLY A 79 -12.50 2.71 -17.79
C GLY A 79 -11.02 2.61 -18.17
N PRO A 80 -10.70 2.02 -19.34
CA PRO A 80 -9.33 1.85 -19.82
C PRO A 80 -8.49 3.13 -19.83
N HIS A 81 -9.11 4.28 -20.10
CA HIS A 81 -8.43 5.57 -20.09
C HIS A 81 -7.90 5.97 -18.70
N THR A 82 -8.73 5.84 -17.66
CA THR A 82 -8.34 6.14 -16.26
C THR A 82 -7.24 5.18 -15.82
N LEU A 83 -7.39 3.89 -16.12
CA LEU A 83 -6.39 2.87 -15.83
C LEU A 83 -5.05 3.19 -16.50
N ALA A 84 -5.05 3.55 -17.79
CA ALA A 84 -3.86 3.94 -18.53
C ALA A 84 -3.18 5.18 -17.93
N ALA A 85 -3.96 6.21 -17.57
CA ALA A 85 -3.41 7.42 -16.95
C ALA A 85 -2.74 7.15 -15.59
N LEU A 86 -3.36 6.33 -14.75
CA LEU A 86 -2.79 5.92 -13.46
C LEU A 86 -1.55 5.03 -13.67
N PHE A 87 -1.61 4.10 -14.60
CA PHE A 87 -0.47 3.28 -14.99
C PHE A 87 0.72 4.15 -15.41
N THR A 88 0.54 5.12 -16.30
CA THR A 88 1.62 6.02 -16.74
C THR A 88 2.20 6.82 -15.57
N ALA A 89 1.35 7.33 -14.68
CA ALA A 89 1.79 8.08 -13.50
C ALA A 89 2.63 7.24 -12.53
N GLU A 90 2.28 5.96 -12.34
CA GLU A 90 2.92 5.08 -11.37
C GLU A 90 4.14 4.32 -11.92
N THR A 91 4.27 4.19 -13.25
CA THR A 91 5.36 3.43 -13.90
C THR A 91 6.49 4.29 -14.46
N GLY A 92 6.28 5.61 -14.60
CA GLY A 92 7.06 6.51 -15.45
C GLY A 92 8.60 6.48 -15.35
N ARG A 93 9.22 5.92 -14.30
CA ARG A 93 10.68 5.67 -14.20
C ARG A 93 11.08 4.44 -13.36
N ALA A 94 10.18 3.50 -13.08
CA ALA A 94 10.39 2.57 -11.96
C ALA A 94 10.96 1.19 -12.32
N PHE A 95 10.77 0.70 -13.55
CA PHE A 95 11.05 -0.71 -13.87
C PHE A 95 12.24 -0.90 -14.84
N PRO A 96 13.06 -1.95 -14.63
CA PRO A 96 14.17 -2.27 -15.53
C PRO A 96 13.70 -2.95 -16.84
N GLU A 97 12.50 -3.52 -16.88
CA GLU A 97 11.95 -4.25 -18.02
C GLU A 97 10.64 -3.62 -18.48
N THR A 98 10.12 -4.08 -19.63
CA THR A 98 8.87 -3.55 -20.18
C THR A 98 7.73 -3.91 -19.25
N VAL A 99 6.90 -2.95 -18.88
CA VAL A 99 5.68 -3.18 -18.09
C VAL A 99 4.48 -2.79 -18.93
N VAL A 100 3.43 -3.59 -18.86
CA VAL A 100 2.17 -3.33 -19.56
C VAL A 100 0.99 -3.48 -18.63
N LEU A 101 -0.09 -2.77 -18.97
CA LEU A 101 -1.39 -2.87 -18.35
C LEU A 101 -2.28 -3.73 -19.24
N MET A 102 -2.83 -4.81 -18.70
CA MET A 102 -3.76 -5.68 -19.42
C MET A 102 -5.15 -5.66 -18.78
N VAL A 103 -6.19 -5.80 -19.59
CA VAL A 103 -7.57 -6.04 -19.16
C VAL A 103 -8.11 -7.30 -19.85
N LEU A 104 -9.17 -7.88 -19.31
CA LEU A 104 -9.80 -9.08 -19.89
C LEU A 104 -10.96 -8.69 -20.80
N ASP A 105 -10.92 -9.15 -22.05
CA ASP A 105 -11.99 -8.99 -23.04
C ASP A 105 -12.34 -10.37 -23.61
N GLY A 106 -13.47 -10.93 -23.18
CA GLY A 106 -13.83 -12.32 -23.45
C GLY A 106 -12.82 -13.29 -22.81
N ASP A 107 -12.22 -14.14 -23.63
CA ASP A 107 -11.19 -15.13 -23.28
C ASP A 107 -9.75 -14.65 -23.56
N GLU A 108 -9.58 -13.37 -23.91
CA GLU A 108 -8.28 -12.77 -24.24
C GLU A 108 -7.90 -11.65 -23.28
N ALA A 109 -6.61 -11.60 -22.91
CA ALA A 109 -6.01 -10.46 -22.24
C ALA A 109 -5.52 -9.45 -23.28
N VAL A 110 -5.90 -8.19 -23.11
CA VAL A 110 -5.64 -7.09 -24.05
C VAL A 110 -4.77 -6.04 -23.40
N VAL A 111 -3.66 -5.68 -24.03
CA VAL A 111 -2.80 -4.58 -23.58
C VAL A 111 -3.49 -3.25 -23.84
N VAL A 112 -3.66 -2.43 -22.81
CA VAL A 112 -4.30 -1.10 -22.88
C VAL A 112 -3.34 0.05 -22.59
N ALA A 113 -2.18 -0.22 -22.01
CA ALA A 113 -1.09 0.74 -21.83
C ALA A 113 0.26 0.02 -21.74
N GLU A 114 1.33 0.70 -22.13
CA GLU A 114 2.70 0.18 -22.03
C GLU A 114 3.69 1.23 -21.47
N ALA A 115 4.68 0.73 -20.75
CA ALA A 115 5.86 1.46 -20.29
C ALA A 115 7.09 0.67 -20.76
N PRO A 116 7.68 1.02 -21.91
CA PRO A 116 8.77 0.26 -22.50
C PRO A 116 10.05 0.32 -21.66
N ALA A 117 10.82 -0.77 -21.64
CA ALA A 117 12.14 -0.78 -21.04
C ALA A 117 13.12 0.16 -21.78
N ASN A 118 14.07 0.74 -21.06
CA ASN A 118 15.13 1.59 -21.63
C ASN A 118 16.32 0.79 -22.22
N HIS A 119 16.06 -0.42 -22.71
CA HIS A 119 17.06 -1.29 -23.31
C HIS A 119 16.91 -1.35 -24.84
N THR A 120 18.04 -1.50 -25.53
CA THR A 120 18.08 -1.70 -26.99
C THR A 120 17.33 -2.97 -27.39
N VAL A 121 17.54 -4.07 -26.65
CA VAL A 121 16.76 -5.31 -26.76
C VAL A 121 15.79 -5.37 -25.58
N ARG A 122 14.49 -5.40 -25.89
CA ARG A 122 13.38 -5.42 -24.94
C ARG A 122 12.21 -6.22 -25.51
N ALA A 123 11.33 -6.69 -24.64
CA ALA A 123 10.03 -7.21 -25.06
C ALA A 123 9.14 -6.06 -25.53
N VAL A 124 8.40 -6.27 -26.63
CA VAL A 124 7.51 -5.27 -27.24
C VAL A 124 6.08 -5.78 -27.16
N TYR A 125 5.25 -5.11 -26.37
CA TYR A 125 3.85 -5.47 -26.10
C TYR A 125 2.98 -4.23 -26.39
N PRO A 126 2.70 -3.93 -27.66
CA PRO A 126 2.04 -2.69 -28.04
C PRO A 126 0.59 -2.66 -27.54
N VAL A 127 0.07 -1.45 -27.34
CA VAL A 127 -1.36 -1.24 -27.04
C VAL A 127 -2.21 -1.88 -28.14
N GLY A 128 -3.23 -2.65 -27.73
CA GLY A 128 -4.10 -3.42 -28.60
C GLY A 128 -3.63 -4.87 -28.84
N LEU A 129 -2.44 -5.27 -28.38
CA LEU A 129 -2.01 -6.66 -28.42
C LEU A 129 -2.98 -7.53 -27.60
N ARG A 130 -3.46 -8.62 -28.21
CA ARG A 130 -4.37 -9.60 -27.60
C ARG A 130 -3.66 -10.94 -27.44
N LEU A 131 -3.82 -11.57 -26.28
CA LEU A 131 -3.22 -12.86 -25.94
C LEU A 131 -4.29 -13.77 -25.32
N PRO A 132 -4.33 -15.08 -25.63
CA PRO A 132 -5.24 -16.00 -24.96
C PRO A 132 -5.01 -15.98 -23.45
N ALA A 133 -6.05 -15.70 -22.65
CA ALA A 133 -5.90 -15.36 -21.24
C ALA A 133 -5.32 -16.53 -20.41
N GLY A 134 -5.62 -17.78 -20.78
CA GLY A 134 -5.03 -18.96 -20.13
C GLY A 134 -3.53 -19.16 -20.43
N ARG A 135 -2.95 -18.42 -21.38
CA ARG A 135 -1.59 -18.59 -21.89
C ARG A 135 -0.70 -17.36 -21.70
N CYS A 136 -1.06 -16.43 -20.83
CA CYS A 136 -0.21 -15.32 -20.41
C CYS A 136 -0.41 -15.06 -18.91
N ALA A 137 0.60 -14.51 -18.24
CA ALA A 137 0.55 -14.25 -16.81
C ALA A 137 -0.58 -13.25 -16.48
N GLY A 138 -0.72 -12.20 -17.30
CA GLY A 138 -1.77 -11.18 -17.15
C GLY A 138 -3.19 -11.76 -17.24
N GLY A 139 -3.42 -12.64 -18.20
CA GLY A 139 -4.71 -13.33 -18.34
C GLY A 139 -4.98 -14.30 -17.19
N GLN A 140 -3.97 -15.01 -16.70
CA GLN A 140 -4.11 -15.94 -15.57
C GLN A 140 -4.51 -15.22 -14.28
N VAL A 141 -3.93 -14.05 -13.96
CA VAL A 141 -4.37 -13.25 -12.81
C VAL A 141 -5.82 -12.76 -13.01
N LEU A 142 -6.17 -12.26 -14.19
CA LEU A 142 -7.53 -11.80 -14.46
C LEU A 142 -8.58 -12.92 -14.38
N LEU A 143 -8.26 -14.11 -14.88
CA LEU A 143 -9.13 -15.29 -14.81
C LEU A 143 -9.27 -15.83 -13.39
N ALA A 144 -8.21 -15.75 -12.58
CA ALA A 144 -8.24 -16.20 -11.18
C ALA A 144 -9.28 -15.41 -10.35
N GLY A 145 -9.54 -14.15 -10.72
CA GLY A 145 -10.59 -13.33 -10.09
C GLY A 145 -12.02 -13.63 -10.56
N ARG A 146 -12.21 -14.43 -11.62
CA ARG A 146 -13.53 -14.73 -12.20
C ARG A 146 -13.97 -16.18 -12.02
N SER A 147 -13.03 -17.13 -11.88
CA SER A 147 -13.34 -18.54 -11.68
C SER A 147 -12.31 -19.21 -10.78
N ALA A 148 -12.77 -19.76 -9.65
CA ALA A 148 -11.98 -20.59 -8.75
C ALA A 148 -11.81 -22.03 -9.28
N GLY A 149 -11.31 -22.17 -10.51
CA GLY A 149 -10.92 -23.47 -11.04
C GLY A 149 -9.62 -23.95 -10.41
N ASP A 150 -9.48 -25.27 -10.20
CA ASP A 150 -8.31 -25.89 -9.55
C ASP A 150 -6.96 -25.45 -10.14
N SER A 151 -6.93 -25.17 -11.46
CA SER A 151 -5.73 -24.78 -12.22
C SER A 151 -5.17 -23.39 -11.88
N LEU A 152 -5.95 -22.51 -11.23
CA LEU A 152 -5.52 -21.16 -10.85
C LEU A 152 -5.39 -20.97 -9.34
N THR A 153 -5.50 -22.05 -8.56
CA THR A 153 -5.36 -22.03 -7.09
C THR A 153 -4.04 -21.39 -6.64
N GLN A 154 -2.94 -21.66 -7.35
CA GLN A 154 -1.64 -21.07 -7.04
C GLN A 154 -1.62 -19.57 -7.32
N VAL A 155 -2.20 -19.13 -8.45
CA VAL A 155 -2.30 -17.71 -8.81
C VAL A 155 -3.13 -16.94 -7.79
N HIS A 156 -4.23 -17.54 -7.36
CA HIS A 156 -5.10 -16.99 -6.33
C HIS A 156 -4.38 -16.88 -4.97
N ARG A 157 -3.59 -17.89 -4.59
CA ARG A 157 -2.82 -17.89 -3.33
C ARG A 157 -1.66 -16.90 -3.35
N GLU A 158 -0.95 -16.82 -4.47
CA GLU A 158 0.20 -15.92 -4.62
C GLU A 158 -0.22 -14.49 -4.98
N ALA A 159 -1.49 -14.24 -5.33
CA ALA A 159 -1.92 -12.97 -5.92
C ALA A 159 -1.00 -12.51 -7.07
N ALA A 160 -0.49 -13.49 -7.84
CA ALA A 160 0.50 -13.29 -8.87
C ALA A 160 0.55 -14.49 -9.82
N ALA A 161 0.97 -14.27 -11.06
CA ALA A 161 1.24 -15.34 -12.01
C ALA A 161 2.60 -15.12 -12.67
N GLN A 162 3.29 -16.22 -12.97
CA GLN A 162 4.49 -16.21 -13.81
C GLN A 162 4.24 -17.14 -15.00
N HIS A 163 4.53 -16.64 -16.20
CA HIS A 163 4.41 -17.43 -17.41
C HIS A 163 5.69 -17.32 -18.23
N ARG A 164 6.25 -18.45 -18.65
CA ARG A 164 7.47 -18.50 -19.47
C ARG A 164 7.14 -19.01 -20.86
N ARG A 165 7.55 -18.25 -21.87
CA ARG A 165 7.59 -18.64 -23.28
C ARG A 165 9.04 -18.81 -23.71
N ALA A 166 9.26 -19.20 -24.97
CA ALA A 166 10.61 -19.42 -25.49
C ALA A 166 11.49 -18.15 -25.45
N ASP A 167 10.88 -17.00 -25.67
CA ASP A 167 11.51 -15.70 -25.88
C ASP A 167 11.35 -14.73 -24.70
N VAL A 168 10.31 -14.91 -23.87
CA VAL A 168 9.99 -14.02 -22.76
C VAL A 168 9.60 -14.75 -21.47
N VAL A 169 9.79 -14.06 -20.35
CA VAL A 169 9.17 -14.40 -19.05
C VAL A 169 8.27 -13.23 -18.65
N GLU A 170 7.04 -13.55 -18.30
CA GLU A 170 6.02 -12.63 -17.81
C GLU A 170 5.82 -12.84 -16.31
N LEU A 171 5.72 -11.75 -15.57
CA LEU A 171 5.33 -11.73 -14.17
C LEU A 171 4.19 -10.75 -14.00
N ALA A 172 3.05 -11.22 -13.50
CA ALA A 172 1.83 -10.42 -13.40
C ALA A 172 1.29 -10.37 -11.98
N VAL A 173 0.68 -9.23 -11.64
CA VAL A 173 -0.11 -9.02 -10.42
C VAL A 173 -1.43 -8.34 -10.79
N PRO A 174 -2.52 -8.60 -10.06
CA PRO A 174 -3.80 -7.95 -10.32
C PRO A 174 -3.77 -6.46 -9.94
N ILE A 175 -4.70 -5.68 -10.47
CA ILE A 175 -5.05 -4.33 -9.99
C ILE A 175 -6.53 -4.41 -9.64
N CYS A 176 -6.89 -3.94 -8.45
CA CYS A 176 -8.23 -4.11 -7.88
C CYS A 176 -8.76 -2.76 -7.42
N ALA A 177 -9.73 -2.18 -8.12
CA ALA A 177 -10.31 -0.88 -7.78
C ALA A 177 -11.03 -0.91 -6.42
N ASP A 178 -11.62 -2.05 -6.05
CA ASP A 178 -12.24 -2.29 -4.75
C ASP A 178 -11.31 -2.99 -3.74
N GLY A 179 -10.08 -3.27 -4.16
CA GLY A 179 -9.09 -3.99 -3.36
C GLY A 179 -9.17 -5.51 -3.42
N ILE A 180 -10.20 -6.09 -4.04
CA ILE A 180 -10.48 -7.53 -4.01
C ILE A 180 -10.52 -8.11 -5.43
N HIS A 181 -11.33 -7.56 -6.31
CA HIS A 181 -11.58 -8.13 -7.64
C HIS A 181 -10.56 -7.61 -8.64
N ALA A 182 -9.98 -8.49 -9.45
CA ALA A 182 -8.99 -8.10 -10.45
C ALA A 182 -9.68 -7.46 -11.67
N ASP A 183 -9.60 -6.14 -11.77
CA ASP A 183 -10.12 -5.34 -12.89
C ASP A 183 -9.13 -5.26 -14.05
N ALA A 184 -7.84 -5.23 -13.71
CA ALA A 184 -6.73 -5.16 -14.64
C ALA A 184 -5.54 -5.97 -14.11
N ALA A 185 -4.51 -6.15 -14.94
CA ALA A 185 -3.26 -6.79 -14.58
C ALA A 185 -2.08 -5.88 -14.90
N LEU A 186 -1.18 -5.72 -13.93
CA LEU A 186 0.13 -5.13 -14.16
C LEU A 186 1.11 -6.25 -14.49
N VAL A 187 1.69 -6.21 -15.69
CA VAL A 187 2.53 -7.30 -16.21
C VAL A 187 3.91 -6.77 -16.54
N LEU A 188 4.94 -7.29 -15.88
CA LEU A 188 6.33 -7.12 -16.29
C LEU A 188 6.71 -8.21 -17.29
N VAL A 189 7.35 -7.80 -18.38
CA VAL A 189 7.79 -8.70 -19.45
C VAL A 189 9.28 -8.53 -19.66
N THR A 190 10.04 -9.59 -19.41
CA THR A 190 11.48 -9.63 -19.67
C THR A 190 11.79 -10.58 -20.83
N PRO A 191 12.81 -10.29 -21.66
CA PRO A 191 13.39 -11.32 -22.53
C PRO A 191 13.91 -12.51 -21.69
N ALA A 192 13.63 -13.73 -22.14
CA ALA A 192 13.90 -14.96 -21.38
C ALA A 192 15.38 -15.16 -21.03
N PHE A 193 16.29 -14.71 -21.92
CA PHE A 193 17.74 -14.79 -21.72
C PHE A 193 18.27 -13.87 -20.61
N ARG A 194 17.47 -12.89 -20.17
CA ARG A 194 17.83 -11.92 -19.10
C ARG A 194 17.14 -12.25 -17.77
N TRP A 195 16.25 -13.23 -17.77
CA TRP A 195 15.59 -13.64 -16.55
C TRP A 195 16.53 -14.46 -15.67
N HIS A 196 16.58 -14.09 -14.40
CA HIS A 196 17.29 -14.80 -13.34
C HIS A 196 16.28 -15.02 -12.20
N GLU A 197 16.15 -16.26 -11.72
CA GLU A 197 15.13 -16.61 -10.71
C GLU A 197 15.34 -15.84 -9.40
N GLU A 198 16.56 -15.47 -9.06
CA GLU A 198 16.89 -14.67 -7.87
C GLU A 198 16.28 -13.25 -7.90
N ARG A 199 15.95 -12.74 -9.10
CA ARG A 199 15.32 -11.43 -9.26
C ARG A 199 13.81 -11.47 -9.12
N ARG A 200 13.19 -12.68 -9.12
CA ARG A 200 11.73 -12.86 -9.12
C ARG A 200 11.08 -12.09 -7.97
N ASP A 201 11.54 -12.33 -6.75
CA ASP A 201 10.89 -11.78 -5.55
C ASP A 201 11.05 -10.25 -5.47
N ALA A 202 12.22 -9.72 -5.86
CA ALA A 202 12.45 -8.29 -5.91
C ALA A 202 11.55 -7.58 -6.94
N LEU A 203 11.40 -8.16 -8.14
CA LEU A 203 10.52 -7.62 -9.18
C LEU A 203 9.05 -7.77 -8.80
N LEU A 204 8.67 -8.90 -8.22
CA LEU A 204 7.31 -9.15 -7.73
C LEU A 204 6.92 -8.14 -6.65
N PHE A 205 7.83 -7.86 -5.72
CA PHE A 205 7.64 -6.83 -4.69
C PHE A 205 7.37 -5.46 -5.32
N GLN A 206 8.17 -5.03 -6.29
CA GLN A 206 7.99 -3.76 -6.98
C GLN A 206 6.66 -3.70 -7.76
N LEU A 207 6.30 -4.78 -8.44
CA LEU A 207 5.02 -4.92 -9.13
C LEU A 207 3.84 -4.81 -8.17
N ARG A 208 3.84 -5.57 -7.07
CA ARG A 208 2.77 -5.54 -6.05
C ARG A 208 2.62 -4.15 -5.44
N ALA A 209 3.72 -3.50 -5.07
CA ALA A 209 3.68 -2.15 -4.51
C ALA A 209 3.08 -1.15 -5.50
N THR A 210 3.38 -1.30 -6.80
CA THR A 210 2.85 -0.44 -7.86
C THR A 210 1.36 -0.70 -8.11
N ALA A 211 0.96 -1.96 -8.20
CA ALA A 211 -0.44 -2.34 -8.33
C ALA A 211 -1.29 -1.88 -7.14
N ALA A 212 -0.76 -1.96 -5.92
CA ALA A 212 -1.42 -1.44 -4.72
C ALA A 212 -1.62 0.08 -4.78
N ARG A 213 -0.62 0.86 -5.21
CA ARG A 213 -0.76 2.32 -5.39
C ARG A 213 -1.80 2.67 -6.45
N ILE A 214 -1.81 1.96 -7.59
CA ILE A 214 -2.85 2.13 -8.62
C ILE A 214 -4.23 1.81 -8.02
N SER A 215 -4.37 0.68 -7.33
CA SER A 215 -5.61 0.23 -6.68
C SER A 215 -6.12 1.25 -5.65
N HIS A 216 -5.26 1.79 -4.80
CA HIS A 216 -5.63 2.85 -3.85
C HIS A 216 -6.10 4.13 -4.54
N ARG A 217 -5.47 4.52 -5.66
CA ARG A 217 -5.89 5.68 -6.45
C ARG A 217 -7.20 5.44 -7.20
N LEU A 218 -7.56 4.18 -7.42
CA LEU A 218 -8.86 3.76 -7.98
C LEU A 218 -9.98 3.71 -6.94
N GLY A 219 -9.66 3.72 -5.64
CA GLY A 219 -10.65 3.71 -4.55
C GLY A 219 -10.48 2.57 -3.55
N ALA A 220 -9.50 1.67 -3.72
CA ALA A 220 -9.30 0.57 -2.79
C ALA A 220 -8.88 1.11 -1.41
N VAL A 221 -9.61 0.74 -0.36
CA VAL A 221 -9.24 1.09 1.03
C VAL A 221 -8.13 0.15 1.53
N ALA A 222 -8.14 -1.10 1.07
CA ALA A 222 -7.12 -2.10 1.31
C ALA A 222 -6.85 -2.85 0.00
N TYR A 223 -5.69 -3.51 -0.12
CA TYR A 223 -5.32 -4.26 -1.32
C TYR A 223 -5.11 -5.73 -0.96
N HIS A 224 -6.17 -6.53 -1.15
CA HIS A 224 -6.26 -7.96 -0.87
C HIS A 224 -6.82 -8.71 -2.09
N PRO A 225 -6.06 -8.82 -3.20
CA PRO A 225 -6.56 -9.46 -4.39
C PRO A 225 -7.07 -10.88 -4.12
N TYR A 226 -8.25 -11.18 -4.66
CA TYR A 226 -8.95 -12.46 -4.51
C TYR A 226 -9.39 -12.82 -3.07
N GLY A 227 -9.20 -11.94 -2.08
CA GLY A 227 -9.67 -12.13 -0.71
C GLY A 227 -11.12 -11.69 -0.54
N GLY A 228 -11.99 -12.55 -0.01
CA GLY A 228 -13.43 -12.30 0.09
C GLY A 228 -13.83 -11.14 1.01
N SER A 229 -15.11 -10.76 0.95
CA SER A 229 -15.82 -9.90 1.91
C SER A 229 -15.91 -10.51 3.32
N GLY A 230 -14.85 -11.18 3.78
CA GLY A 230 -14.72 -11.66 5.13
C GLY A 230 -14.37 -10.48 6.00
N SER A 231 -15.30 -10.12 6.88
CA SER A 231 -14.97 -9.60 8.20
C SER A 231 -13.68 -10.26 8.67
N THR A 232 -12.56 -9.52 8.68
CA THR A 232 -11.39 -9.92 9.43
C THR A 232 -11.81 -9.89 10.90
N SER A 233 -12.41 -10.98 11.38
CA SER A 233 -12.28 -11.31 12.79
C SER A 233 -10.78 -11.23 13.05
N PRO A 234 -10.31 -10.40 14.00
CA PRO A 234 -8.90 -10.25 14.25
C PRO A 234 -8.33 -11.63 14.58
N GLY A 235 -7.70 -12.28 13.58
CA GLY A 235 -7.01 -13.53 13.77
C GLY A 235 -5.93 -13.31 14.83
N GLN A 236 -5.64 -14.34 15.62
CA GLN A 236 -4.61 -14.24 16.64
C GLN A 236 -3.29 -13.82 15.97
N SER A 237 -2.71 -12.73 16.48
CA SER A 237 -1.40 -12.26 16.03
C SER A 237 -0.36 -13.36 16.21
N ILE A 238 0.37 -13.70 15.14
CA ILE A 238 1.44 -14.69 15.20
C ILE A 238 2.74 -13.95 15.53
N PRO A 239 3.43 -14.24 16.65
CA PRO A 239 4.70 -13.62 16.98
C PRO A 239 5.75 -13.84 15.89
N LEU A 240 6.61 -12.85 15.64
CA LEU A 240 7.76 -13.01 14.76
C LEU A 240 8.94 -13.59 15.54
N GLU A 241 9.55 -14.63 14.98
CA GLU A 241 10.83 -15.15 15.48
C GLU A 241 11.95 -14.10 15.32
N ALA A 242 13.02 -14.22 16.11
CA ALA A 242 14.09 -13.21 16.13
C ALA A 242 14.70 -12.95 14.75
N GLU A 243 14.98 -14.00 13.98
CA GLU A 243 15.53 -13.90 12.63
C GLU A 243 14.55 -13.26 11.65
N GLU A 244 13.27 -13.65 11.68
CA GLU A 244 12.21 -13.07 10.84
C GLU A 244 11.99 -11.59 11.15
N ARG A 245 11.99 -11.23 12.44
CA ARG A 245 11.90 -9.84 12.91
C ARG A 245 13.09 -9.03 12.42
N ASP A 246 14.31 -9.52 12.56
CA ASP A 246 15.50 -8.79 12.19
C ASP A 246 15.59 -8.62 10.66
N HIS A 247 15.19 -9.63 9.89
CA HIS A 247 15.02 -9.53 8.45
C HIS A 247 13.95 -8.51 8.05
N PHE A 248 12.78 -8.54 8.72
CA PHE A 248 11.74 -7.54 8.51
C PHE A 248 12.25 -6.13 8.80
N LEU A 249 12.90 -5.94 9.96
CA LEU A 249 13.48 -4.67 10.36
C LEU A 249 14.69 -4.25 9.53
N ALA A 250 15.27 -5.11 8.70
CA ALA A 250 16.28 -4.78 7.70
C ALA A 250 15.69 -4.27 6.37
N GLY A 251 14.37 -4.46 6.14
CA GLY A 251 13.67 -3.97 4.94
C GLY A 251 13.45 -2.44 4.91
N PRO A 252 13.09 -1.84 3.76
CA PRO A 252 13.01 -0.38 3.58
C PRO A 252 11.74 0.26 4.19
N TRP A 253 11.35 -0.15 5.40
CA TRP A 253 10.15 0.33 6.09
C TRP A 253 10.42 1.62 6.84
N ALA A 254 9.60 2.64 6.66
CA ALA A 254 9.65 3.82 7.51
C ALA A 254 9.06 3.50 8.89
N ALA A 255 9.64 4.08 9.94
CA ALA A 255 9.12 3.99 11.28
C ALA A 255 8.27 5.23 11.62
N ARG A 256 7.33 5.08 12.55
CA ARG A 256 6.62 6.19 13.20
C ARG A 256 7.17 6.36 14.61
N LEU A 257 7.95 7.42 14.81
CA LEU A 257 8.53 7.76 16.10
C LEU A 257 7.55 8.64 16.88
N ALA A 258 7.13 8.17 18.05
CA ALA A 258 6.42 8.96 19.04
C ALA A 258 7.40 9.47 20.10
N CYS A 259 7.34 10.77 20.37
CA CYS A 259 8.12 11.47 21.40
C CYS A 259 7.20 12.44 22.18
N VAL A 260 7.69 12.94 23.31
CA VAL A 260 6.93 13.83 24.20
C VAL A 260 7.36 15.27 23.98
N ARG A 261 6.40 16.15 23.68
CA ARG A 261 6.64 17.60 23.57
C ARG A 261 6.91 18.22 24.94
N PRO A 262 7.53 19.42 25.00
CA PRO A 262 7.72 20.15 26.26
C PRO A 262 6.43 20.44 27.04
N ASP A 263 5.30 20.54 26.34
CA ASP A 263 3.96 20.72 26.92
C ASP A 263 3.30 19.39 27.37
N GLY A 264 4.04 18.28 27.31
CA GLY A 264 3.57 16.93 27.69
C GLY A 264 2.72 16.23 26.63
N GLN A 265 2.35 16.89 25.52
CA GLN A 265 1.55 16.25 24.47
C GLN A 265 2.39 15.29 23.61
N PRO A 266 1.79 14.20 23.10
CA PRO A 266 2.48 13.30 22.19
C PRO A 266 2.76 13.98 20.84
N HIS A 267 3.89 13.63 20.22
CA HIS A 267 4.25 14.05 18.88
C HIS A 267 4.76 12.86 18.08
N VAL A 268 4.14 12.61 16.92
CA VAL A 268 4.46 11.48 16.06
C VAL A 268 5.02 11.99 14.74
N VAL A 269 6.16 11.47 14.33
CA VAL A 269 6.84 11.82 13.08
C VAL A 269 7.30 10.55 12.34
N PRO A 270 7.22 10.51 11.00
CA PRO A 270 7.87 9.46 10.25
C PRO A 270 9.39 9.65 10.29
N VAL A 271 10.13 8.57 10.52
CA VAL A 271 11.59 8.55 10.51
C VAL A 271 12.10 7.34 9.73
N TRP A 272 13.22 7.52 9.04
CA TRP A 272 14.01 6.41 8.54
C TRP A 272 14.96 5.91 9.62
N TYR A 273 15.26 4.62 9.57
CA TYR A 273 16.11 3.98 10.56
C TYR A 273 17.02 2.92 9.95
N GLU A 274 18.10 2.62 10.67
CA GLU A 274 18.92 1.42 10.52
C GLU A 274 18.70 0.52 11.75
N TRP A 275 18.40 -0.76 11.52
CA TRP A 275 18.35 -1.77 12.58
C TRP A 275 19.72 -2.44 12.66
N ARG A 276 20.41 -2.28 13.79
CA ARG A 276 21.75 -2.84 14.01
C ARG A 276 21.96 -3.13 15.49
N GLU A 277 22.52 -4.29 15.80
CA GLU A 277 22.87 -4.69 17.17
C GLU A 277 21.70 -4.54 18.15
N GLY A 278 20.50 -4.93 17.72
CA GLY A 278 19.29 -4.86 18.54
C GLY A 278 18.77 -3.44 18.83
N ALA A 279 19.24 -2.43 18.10
CA ALA A 279 18.85 -1.03 18.29
C ALA A 279 18.37 -0.38 17.00
N PHE A 280 17.45 0.58 17.15
CA PHE A 280 17.07 1.50 16.07
C PHE A 280 18.02 2.70 16.08
N TRP A 281 18.75 2.87 14.98
CA TRP A 281 19.56 4.04 14.72
C TRP A 281 18.80 4.98 13.80
N ILE A 282 18.55 6.20 14.27
CA ILE A 282 17.80 7.22 13.51
C ILE A 282 18.61 8.49 13.36
N ALA A 283 18.31 9.21 12.29
CA ALA A 283 19.00 10.43 11.89
C ALA A 283 18.03 11.62 11.87
N ALA A 284 18.40 12.68 12.57
CA ALA A 284 17.70 13.95 12.55
C ALA A 284 18.43 14.96 11.66
N TRP A 285 17.67 15.58 10.77
CA TRP A 285 18.10 16.73 9.98
C TRP A 285 18.31 17.92 10.92
N PRO A 286 19.16 18.89 10.57
CA PRO A 286 19.30 20.14 11.32
C PRO A 286 17.92 20.75 11.59
N ASP A 287 17.72 21.26 12.80
CA ASP A 287 16.47 21.90 13.25
C ASP A 287 15.22 21.02 13.36
N SER A 288 15.35 19.70 13.24
CA SER A 288 14.26 18.77 13.52
C SER A 288 13.70 19.00 14.93
N ARG A 289 12.44 19.47 15.02
CA ARG A 289 11.78 19.73 16.31
C ARG A 289 11.74 18.48 17.19
N TRP A 290 11.43 17.34 16.60
CA TRP A 290 11.39 16.05 17.30
C TRP A 290 12.74 15.70 17.94
N ALA A 291 13.86 16.05 17.32
CA ALA A 291 15.19 15.79 17.88
C ALA A 291 15.45 16.61 19.15
N ARG A 292 14.88 17.82 19.25
CA ARG A 292 14.91 18.62 20.47
C ARG A 292 14.01 18.01 21.55
N TYR A 293 12.84 17.50 21.15
CA TYR A 293 11.90 16.84 22.07
C TYR A 293 12.51 15.57 22.66
N VAL A 294 13.13 14.73 21.82
CA VAL A 294 13.84 13.51 22.25
C VAL A 294 15.05 13.83 23.13
N ALA A 295 15.78 14.90 22.84
CA ALA A 295 16.89 15.33 23.69
C ALA A 295 16.44 15.83 25.08
N ALA A 296 15.24 16.42 25.17
CA ALA A 296 14.66 16.86 26.44
C ALA A 296 14.00 15.71 27.22
N ASN A 297 13.42 14.75 26.52
CA ASN A 297 12.83 13.54 27.08
C ASN A 297 13.17 12.34 26.20
N ALA A 298 14.09 11.50 26.70
CA ALA A 298 14.60 10.35 25.97
C ALA A 298 13.56 9.23 25.78
N HIS A 299 12.43 9.24 26.49
CA HIS A 299 11.43 8.18 26.37
C HIS A 299 10.67 8.28 25.05
N VAL A 300 10.89 7.29 24.19
CA VAL A 300 10.24 7.21 22.88
C VAL A 300 9.54 5.87 22.67
N ALA A 301 8.56 5.89 21.77
CA ALA A 301 7.98 4.68 21.21
C ALA A 301 8.13 4.73 19.69
N LEU A 302 8.29 3.57 19.06
CA LEU A 302 8.50 3.46 17.63
C LEU A 302 7.68 2.30 17.08
N THR A 303 6.98 2.53 15.96
CA THR A 303 6.27 1.47 15.24
C THR A 303 6.78 1.34 13.81
N VAL A 304 6.97 0.11 13.35
CA VAL A 304 7.25 -0.24 11.96
C VAL A 304 6.16 -1.21 11.50
N ASP A 305 5.55 -0.92 10.37
CA ASP A 305 4.45 -1.73 9.84
C ASP A 305 4.62 -1.95 8.34
N GLU A 306 4.38 -3.19 7.93
CA GLU A 306 4.23 -3.58 6.54
C GLU A 306 2.76 -3.40 6.13
N PRO A 307 2.45 -2.58 5.12
CA PRO A 307 1.07 -2.28 4.77
C PRO A 307 0.38 -3.39 3.96
N TRP A 308 1.07 -4.51 3.68
CA TRP A 308 0.55 -5.66 2.95
C TRP A 308 0.88 -6.98 3.67
N PRO A 309 0.12 -8.08 3.44
CA PRO A 309 0.42 -9.40 3.97
C PRO A 309 1.89 -9.81 3.75
N PRO A 310 2.57 -10.35 4.78
CA PRO A 310 2.01 -10.86 6.04
C PRO A 310 1.68 -9.81 7.13
N LEU A 311 1.62 -8.52 6.81
CA LEU A 311 1.22 -7.45 7.73
C LEU A 311 2.07 -7.47 9.00
N ARG A 312 3.39 -7.61 8.82
CA ARG A 312 4.36 -7.61 9.92
C ARG A 312 4.37 -6.25 10.60
N ARG A 313 4.40 -6.28 11.93
CA ARG A 313 4.41 -5.10 12.79
C ARG A 313 5.44 -5.29 13.88
N VAL A 314 6.20 -4.24 14.13
CA VAL A 314 7.10 -4.13 15.27
C VAL A 314 6.71 -2.88 16.06
N LEU A 315 6.54 -3.05 17.37
CA LEU A 315 6.37 -1.96 18.32
C LEU A 315 7.51 -2.03 19.34
N ALA A 316 8.24 -0.93 19.44
CA ALA A 316 9.41 -0.75 20.29
C ALA A 316 9.18 0.40 21.25
N ARG A 317 9.64 0.26 22.50
CA ARG A 317 9.68 1.34 23.50
C ARG A 317 11.01 1.31 24.22
N GLY A 318 11.64 2.47 24.38
CA GLY A 318 12.94 2.57 25.03
C GLY A 318 13.45 4.01 25.09
N PRO A 319 14.55 4.24 25.82
CA PRO A 319 15.24 5.52 25.80
C PRO A 319 15.97 5.72 24.47
N ALA A 320 16.01 6.96 24.00
CA ALA A 320 16.82 7.41 22.88
C ALA A 320 18.06 8.14 23.41
N GLU A 321 19.24 7.62 23.09
CA GLU A 321 20.52 8.22 23.43
C GLU A 321 21.04 9.03 22.24
N ALA A 322 21.42 10.29 22.47
CA ALA A 322 21.92 11.18 21.43
C ALA A 322 23.44 11.04 21.26
N PHE A 323 23.91 11.02 20.02
CA PHE A 323 25.34 10.98 19.68
C PHE A 323 25.72 12.24 18.90
N SER A 324 26.77 12.92 19.36
CA SER A 324 27.27 14.18 18.78
C SER A 324 28.21 13.95 17.60
N ASP A 325 28.97 12.85 17.62
CA ASP A 325 29.80 12.44 16.50
C ASP A 325 29.05 11.37 15.73
N ALA A 326 28.51 11.80 14.59
CA ALA A 326 27.91 10.92 13.61
C ALA A 326 28.79 9.67 13.43
N ASP A 327 28.22 8.48 13.65
CA ASP A 327 28.71 7.28 12.98
C ASP A 327 28.84 7.67 11.50
N ALA A 328 30.07 7.84 11.03
CA ALA A 328 30.40 8.59 9.82
C ALA A 328 29.76 8.01 8.54
N GLY A 329 29.08 6.86 8.66
CA GLY A 329 28.29 6.22 7.62
C GLY A 329 26.79 6.11 7.87
N LEU A 330 26.23 6.47 9.04
CA LEU A 330 24.81 6.24 9.34
C LEU A 330 23.88 6.93 8.32
N PHE A 331 24.15 8.19 8.01
CA PHE A 331 23.36 8.94 7.05
C PHE A 331 23.45 8.36 5.65
N GLN A 332 24.64 7.92 5.24
CA GLN A 332 24.88 7.28 3.94
C GLN A 332 24.18 5.93 3.87
N ARG A 333 24.25 5.11 4.92
CA ARG A 333 23.58 3.80 4.99
C ARG A 333 22.06 3.94 4.98
N ILE A 334 21.51 4.86 5.77
CA ILE A 334 20.08 5.18 5.75
C ILE A 334 19.69 5.70 4.35
N SER A 335 20.41 6.68 3.79
CA SER A 335 20.09 7.22 2.45
C SER A 335 20.14 6.13 1.38
N ALA A 336 21.18 5.30 1.36
CA ALA A 336 21.32 4.19 0.41
C ALA A 336 20.19 3.16 0.57
N ARG A 337 19.72 2.92 1.79
CA ARG A 337 18.63 1.97 2.06
C ARG A 337 17.27 2.45 1.57
N TYR A 338 16.94 3.73 1.74
CA TYR A 338 15.60 4.25 1.41
C TYR A 338 15.51 4.95 0.05
N LEU A 339 16.63 5.47 -0.47
CA LEU A 339 16.70 6.17 -1.76
C LEU A 339 17.52 5.40 -2.82
N GLY A 340 18.18 4.30 -2.45
CA GLY A 340 19.06 3.53 -3.33
C GLY A 340 20.45 4.16 -3.52
N PRO A 341 21.38 3.46 -4.20
CA PRO A 341 22.76 3.92 -4.39
C PRO A 341 22.91 5.24 -5.16
N ALA A 342 21.92 5.58 -6.00
CA ALA A 342 21.86 6.83 -6.76
C ALA A 342 21.14 7.97 -6.02
N GLY A 343 20.49 7.66 -4.89
CA GLY A 343 19.86 8.62 -4.01
C GLY A 343 20.93 9.40 -3.24
N GLY A 344 21.40 10.50 -3.83
CA GLY A 344 22.53 11.28 -3.33
C GLY A 344 22.44 11.53 -1.82
N ALA A 345 23.40 10.99 -1.07
CA ALA A 345 23.58 11.34 0.33
C ALA A 345 23.83 12.86 0.45
N PRO A 346 23.40 13.50 1.54
CA PRO A 346 23.69 14.92 1.75
C PRO A 346 25.20 15.17 1.63
N GLN A 347 25.60 16.20 0.88
CA GLN A 347 27.02 16.57 0.72
C GLN A 347 27.65 17.02 2.05
N SER A 348 26.82 17.41 3.04
CA SER A 348 27.25 17.77 4.39
C SER A 348 26.31 17.17 5.44
N THR A 349 26.90 16.59 6.46
CA THR A 349 26.22 16.07 7.67
C THR A 349 26.32 17.05 8.84
N ALA A 350 26.82 18.27 8.61
CA ALA A 350 26.95 19.29 9.64
C ALA A 350 25.59 19.63 10.28
N GLY A 351 25.54 19.58 11.61
CA GLY A 351 24.31 19.87 12.38
C GLY A 351 23.28 18.75 12.43
N TRP A 352 23.54 17.61 11.77
CA TRP A 352 22.70 16.42 11.94
C TRP A 352 22.96 15.78 13.31
N ARG A 353 21.95 15.08 13.83
CA ARG A 353 22.05 14.36 15.10
C ARG A 353 21.66 12.91 14.91
N ALA A 354 22.45 12.01 15.46
CA ALA A 354 22.11 10.59 15.52
C ALA A 354 21.48 10.25 16.88
N PHE A 355 20.52 9.35 16.86
CA PHE A 355 19.96 8.78 18.08
C PHE A 355 19.96 7.27 17.98
N ARG A 356 20.35 6.61 19.07
CA ARG A 356 20.25 5.17 19.25
C ARG A 356 19.10 4.88 20.20
N ILE A 357 18.17 4.04 19.79
CA ILE A 357 17.05 3.61 20.62
C ILE A 357 17.22 2.12 20.89
N VAL A 358 17.58 1.80 22.13
CA VAL A 358 17.64 0.41 22.60
C VAL A 358 16.28 0.07 23.21
N PRO A 359 15.48 -0.80 22.58
CA PRO A 359 14.14 -1.11 23.07
C PRO A 359 14.24 -1.91 24.39
N HIS A 360 13.64 -1.38 25.45
CA HIS A 360 13.40 -2.14 26.69
C HIS A 360 12.17 -3.06 26.53
N HIS A 361 11.28 -2.70 25.61
CA HIS A 361 10.14 -3.53 25.22
C HIS A 361 10.08 -3.59 23.70
N LEU A 362 10.09 -4.80 23.16
CA LEU A 362 9.99 -5.06 21.74
C LEU A 362 8.95 -6.16 21.51
N SER A 363 7.88 -5.82 20.81
CA SER A 363 6.83 -6.76 20.40
C SER A 363 6.78 -6.80 18.88
N ALA A 364 6.82 -7.99 18.31
CA ALA A 364 6.86 -8.20 16.87
C ALA A 364 5.86 -9.31 16.49
N TRP A 365 4.97 -9.04 15.55
CA TRP A 365 3.96 -10.01 15.11
C TRP A 365 3.57 -9.79 13.65
N ARG A 366 2.96 -10.82 13.05
CA ARG A 366 2.24 -10.74 11.77
C ARG A 366 0.76 -11.05 11.97
N GLN A 367 -0.07 -10.56 11.05
CA GLN A 367 -1.46 -10.99 10.97
C GLN A 367 -1.56 -12.11 9.92
N PRO A 368 -2.48 -13.08 10.09
CA PRO A 368 -2.63 -14.20 9.16
C PRO A 368 -2.99 -13.76 7.75
#